data_AF-A0A928H0L5-F1
#
_entry.id   AF-A0A928H0L5-F1
#
_cell.length_a   1.000
_cell.length_b   1.000
_cell.length_c   1.000
_cell.angle_alpha   90.00
_cell.angle_beta   90.00
_cell.angle_gamma   90.00
#
_symmetry.space_group_name_H-M   'P 1'
#
loop_
_entity.id
_entity.type
_entity.pdbx_description
1 polymer ?
#
loop_
_entity_poly.entity_id
_entity_poly.type
_entity_poly.pdbx_seq_one_letter_code
_entity_poly.pdbx_strand_id
1 'polypeptide(L)'
;MGFWKTLFQVCTGTDVYVRLLECRLLKALLHLIALTLLLSLVLAWGHSCQEAAEIRDLSGRLFNETGRLLFFPDTGVRTEKNADKRQSYRLNDQLRFDYYPGQTLTESAVKDWNTPYGLIVMDNGFVFWAENYAEGGKGKYLAAPFLLVQNPMQAETVRTGLSGKMLYDFLKSNLEHRKGQRIHFLLPELDAKVVGDYLVSCLGVMIFFGALVSILVICLFTIVFFSLMQLLLNAGMPKRLSYPRLLVLVIYTTFPALVIASLYSFLMIRQISPQSVFFAIFFVFYLIVFRKIRLFLNPPEDRVDDDEL
;
A
#
# COMPACT_ATOMS: atom_id res chain seq x y z
N MET A 1 -27.44 8.46 16.10
CA MET A 1 -27.08 7.59 14.96
C MET A 1 -25.71 6.97 15.18
N GLY A 2 -25.60 5.65 15.15
CA GLY A 2 -24.32 4.92 15.21
C GLY A 2 -23.70 4.76 13.82
N PHE A 3 -22.40 4.51 13.76
CA PHE A 3 -21.60 4.42 12.53
C PHE A 3 -22.21 3.47 11.49
N TRP A 4 -22.42 2.20 11.86
CA TRP A 4 -22.93 1.16 10.94
C TRP A 4 -24.30 1.49 10.35
N LYS A 5 -25.22 2.01 11.18
CA LYS A 5 -26.54 2.42 10.72
C LYS A 5 -26.44 3.57 9.72
N THR A 6 -25.58 4.56 9.99
CA THR A 6 -25.36 5.68 9.07
C THR A 6 -24.73 5.21 7.77
N LEU A 7 -23.69 4.37 7.82
CA LEU A 7 -23.04 3.82 6.63
C LEU A 7 -24.06 3.11 5.73
N PHE A 8 -24.83 2.17 6.29
CA PHE A 8 -25.84 1.43 5.54
C PHE A 8 -26.88 2.37 4.92
N GLN A 9 -27.44 3.29 5.72
CA GLN A 9 -28.46 4.23 5.24
C GLN A 9 -27.97 5.12 4.09
N VAL A 10 -26.75 5.62 4.20
CA VAL A 10 -26.12 6.50 3.19
C VAL A 10 -25.83 5.75 1.89
N CYS A 11 -25.50 4.45 1.97
CA CYS A 11 -25.32 3.59 0.81
C CYS A 11 -26.64 3.13 0.16
N THR A 12 -27.75 3.06 0.92
CA THR A 12 -29.05 2.60 0.40
C THR A 12 -29.96 3.67 -0.17
N GLY A 13 -29.80 4.94 0.22
CA GLY A 13 -30.71 5.99 -0.22
C GLY A 13 -30.34 7.40 0.22
N THR A 14 -31.04 8.39 -0.35
CA THR A 14 -30.70 9.81 -0.16
C THR A 14 -31.56 10.52 0.89
N ASP A 15 -32.62 9.89 1.42
CA ASP A 15 -33.50 10.48 2.45
C ASP A 15 -32.78 10.72 3.78
N VAL A 16 -31.74 9.94 4.07
CA VAL A 16 -30.98 10.09 5.32
C VAL A 16 -30.23 11.43 5.36
N TYR A 17 -29.87 12.01 4.21
CA TYR A 17 -29.00 13.20 4.16
C TYR A 17 -29.63 14.45 4.76
N VAL A 18 -30.97 14.58 4.73
CA VAL A 18 -31.68 15.66 5.43
C VAL A 18 -31.46 15.54 6.95
N ARG A 19 -31.59 14.33 7.49
CA ARG A 19 -31.34 14.03 8.91
C ARG A 19 -29.87 14.22 9.29
N LEU A 20 -28.94 14.01 8.34
CA LEU A 20 -27.51 14.21 8.57
C LEU A 20 -27.12 15.69 8.71
N LEU A 21 -27.97 16.65 8.31
CA LEU A 21 -27.72 18.08 8.55
C LEU A 21 -27.70 18.44 10.04
N GLU A 22 -28.35 17.65 10.88
CA GLU A 22 -28.35 17.81 12.35
C GLU A 22 -27.09 17.18 13.00
N CYS A 23 -26.31 16.43 12.23
CA CYS A 23 -25.12 15.76 12.73
C CYS A 23 -23.99 16.77 12.99
N ARG A 24 -23.31 16.62 14.13
CA ARG A 24 -22.14 17.44 14.46
C ARG A 24 -20.97 17.09 13.52
N LEU A 25 -20.23 18.10 13.07
CA LEU A 25 -19.08 17.93 12.18
C LEU A 25 -18.04 16.93 12.74
N LEU A 26 -17.70 17.06 14.03
CA LEU A 26 -16.77 16.13 14.69
C LEU A 26 -17.21 14.67 14.54
N LYS A 27 -18.53 14.42 14.64
CA LYS A 27 -19.07 13.07 14.49
C LYS A 27 -18.96 12.55 13.05
N ALA A 28 -19.19 13.40 12.06
CA ALA A 28 -18.97 13.06 10.66
C ALA A 28 -17.49 12.73 10.38
N LEU A 29 -16.55 13.51 10.95
CA LEU A 29 -15.12 13.24 10.85
C LEU A 29 -14.74 11.90 11.52
N LEU A 30 -15.27 11.60 12.70
CA LEU A 30 -15.04 10.31 13.36
C LEU A 30 -15.57 9.14 12.54
N HIS A 31 -16.75 9.28 11.94
CA HIS A 31 -17.29 8.26 11.03
C HIS A 31 -16.42 8.10 9.78
N LEU A 32 -15.89 9.19 9.22
CA LEU A 32 -14.98 9.13 8.08
C LEU A 32 -13.69 8.37 8.43
N ILE A 33 -13.07 8.70 9.58
CA ILE A 33 -11.88 7.99 10.07
C ILE A 33 -12.17 6.51 10.27
N ALA A 34 -13.29 6.16 10.89
CA ALA A 34 -13.71 4.77 11.09
C ALA A 34 -13.90 4.03 9.77
N LEU A 35 -14.52 4.66 8.77
CA LEU A 35 -14.70 4.07 7.43
C LEU A 35 -13.35 3.87 6.72
N THR A 36 -12.47 4.88 6.74
CA THR A 36 -11.14 4.79 6.14
C THR A 36 -10.32 3.66 6.76
N LEU A 37 -10.30 3.53 8.10
CA LEU A 37 -9.62 2.43 8.78
C LEU A 37 -10.19 1.07 8.38
N LEU A 38 -11.52 0.94 8.34
CA LEU A 38 -12.20 -0.29 7.95
C LEU A 38 -11.84 -0.69 6.51
N LEU A 39 -11.93 0.25 5.57
CA LEU A 39 -11.63 -0.03 4.17
C LEU A 39 -10.16 -0.37 3.96
N SER A 40 -9.23 0.32 4.65
CA SER A 40 -7.81 -0.03 4.61
C SER A 40 -7.53 -1.44 5.13
N LEU A 41 -8.22 -1.88 6.20
CA LEU A 41 -8.12 -3.25 6.70
C LEU A 41 -8.66 -4.26 5.69
N VAL A 42 -9.82 -3.99 5.10
CA VAL A 42 -10.43 -4.86 4.08
C VAL A 42 -9.54 -4.99 2.84
N LEU A 43 -8.96 -3.88 2.37
CA LEU A 43 -8.02 -3.85 1.25
C LEU A 43 -6.74 -4.62 1.57
N ALA A 44 -6.15 -4.37 2.74
CA ALA A 44 -4.96 -5.08 3.19
C ALA A 44 -5.20 -6.59 3.27
N TRP A 45 -6.31 -7.00 3.89
CA TRP A 45 -6.69 -8.39 3.99
C TRP A 45 -6.93 -9.02 2.61
N GLY A 46 -7.80 -8.43 1.80
CA GLY A 46 -8.21 -9.00 0.52
C GLY A 46 -7.04 -9.14 -0.46
N HIS A 47 -6.22 -8.11 -0.62
CA HIS A 47 -5.05 -8.18 -1.49
C HIS A 47 -3.96 -9.10 -0.93
N SER A 48 -3.72 -9.10 0.38
CA SER A 48 -2.76 -10.06 0.96
C SER A 48 -3.19 -11.51 0.75
N CYS A 49 -4.49 -11.81 0.86
CA CYS A 49 -5.00 -13.14 0.59
C CYS A 49 -4.87 -13.55 -0.89
N GLN A 50 -5.06 -12.60 -1.82
CA GLN A 50 -4.86 -12.84 -3.25
C GLN A 50 -3.40 -13.20 -3.57
N GLU A 51 -2.45 -12.46 -3.00
CA GLU A 51 -1.01 -12.64 -3.27
C GLU A 51 -0.35 -13.73 -2.41
N ALA A 52 -1.00 -14.17 -1.32
CA ALA A 52 -0.42 -15.10 -0.36
C ALA A 52 -0.03 -16.45 -0.99
N ALA A 53 -0.83 -16.95 -1.93
CA ALA A 53 -0.55 -18.23 -2.59
C ALA A 53 0.74 -18.13 -3.43
N GLU A 54 0.89 -17.06 -4.21
CA GLU A 54 2.07 -16.83 -5.04
C GLU A 54 3.33 -16.62 -4.19
N ILE A 55 3.25 -15.81 -3.13
CA ILE A 55 4.38 -15.57 -2.22
C ILE A 55 4.83 -16.86 -1.54
N ARG A 56 3.88 -17.69 -1.09
CA ARG A 56 4.18 -18.97 -0.47
C ARG A 56 4.74 -19.98 -1.47
N ASP A 57 4.24 -20.01 -2.69
CA ASP A 57 4.78 -20.87 -3.76
C ASP A 57 6.22 -20.46 -4.12
N LEU A 58 6.47 -19.16 -4.30
CA LEU A 58 7.81 -18.62 -4.57
C LEU A 58 8.79 -18.96 -3.44
N SER A 59 8.35 -18.81 -2.18
CA SER A 59 9.13 -19.21 -1.00
C SER A 59 9.37 -20.73 -1.02
N GLY A 60 8.35 -21.53 -1.31
CA GLY A 60 8.46 -22.98 -1.44
C GLY A 60 9.49 -23.40 -2.48
N ARG A 61 9.46 -22.81 -3.69
CA ARG A 61 10.43 -23.07 -4.76
C ARG A 61 11.86 -22.75 -4.35
N LEU A 62 12.07 -21.60 -3.70
CA LEU A 62 13.39 -21.21 -3.20
C LEU A 62 13.95 -22.25 -2.22
N PHE A 63 13.18 -22.59 -1.20
CA PHE A 63 13.62 -23.52 -0.16
C PHE A 63 13.62 -24.99 -0.60
N ASN A 64 12.92 -25.35 -1.68
CA ASN A 64 13.09 -26.64 -2.32
C ASN A 64 14.50 -26.80 -2.89
N GLU A 65 15.07 -25.74 -3.47
CA GLU A 65 16.43 -25.73 -4.03
C GLU A 65 17.50 -25.59 -2.95
N THR A 66 17.32 -24.67 -2.01
CA THR A 66 18.34 -24.36 -1.00
C THR A 66 18.26 -25.21 0.26
N GLY A 67 17.12 -25.87 0.51
CA GLY A 67 16.77 -26.30 1.87
C GLY A 67 16.63 -25.09 2.79
N ARG A 68 16.64 -25.31 4.11
CA ARG A 68 16.60 -24.23 5.12
C ARG A 68 17.83 -23.32 5.02
N LEU A 69 17.68 -22.09 5.52
CA LEU A 69 18.81 -21.19 5.77
C LEU A 69 19.18 -21.30 7.24
N LEU A 70 20.41 -21.71 7.50
CA LEU A 70 20.98 -21.95 8.82
C LEU A 70 21.93 -20.80 9.17
N PHE A 71 21.87 -20.31 10.40
CA PHE A 71 22.64 -19.15 10.85
C PHE A 71 23.70 -19.57 11.87
N PHE A 72 24.97 -19.52 11.47
CA PHE A 72 26.09 -19.93 12.30
C PHE A 72 26.93 -18.73 12.74
N PRO A 73 27.24 -18.57 14.04
CA PRO A 73 28.00 -17.41 14.51
C PRO A 73 29.38 -17.24 13.87
N ASP A 74 30.06 -18.34 13.54
CA ASP A 74 31.45 -18.34 13.08
C ASP A 74 31.59 -18.43 11.55
N THR A 75 30.54 -18.82 10.82
CA THR A 75 30.59 -18.98 9.35
C THR A 75 29.54 -18.16 8.61
N GLY A 76 28.50 -17.68 9.30
CA GLY A 76 27.45 -16.88 8.73
C GLY A 76 26.26 -17.70 8.22
N VAL A 77 25.54 -17.15 7.24
CA VAL A 77 24.38 -17.79 6.62
C VAL A 77 24.81 -18.97 5.73
N ARG A 78 24.25 -20.15 5.98
CA ARG A 78 24.48 -21.37 5.20
C ARG A 78 23.18 -21.94 4.68
N THR A 79 23.17 -22.35 3.41
CA THR A 79 22.08 -23.16 2.88
C THR A 79 22.23 -24.59 3.40
N GLU A 80 21.11 -25.24 3.73
CA GLU A 80 21.09 -26.64 4.15
C GLU A 80 21.57 -27.55 3.00
N LYS A 81 21.19 -27.21 1.75
CA LYS A 81 21.64 -27.91 0.54
C LYS A 81 22.77 -27.13 -0.10
N ASN A 82 23.95 -27.76 -0.17
CA ASN A 82 25.17 -27.22 -0.79
C ASN A 82 25.71 -25.94 -0.12
N ALA A 83 25.87 -25.99 1.21
CA ALA A 83 26.32 -24.90 2.06
C ALA A 83 27.56 -24.11 1.57
N ASP A 84 28.51 -24.79 0.91
CA ASP A 84 29.79 -24.19 0.48
C ASP A 84 29.84 -23.84 -1.02
N LYS A 85 28.75 -24.01 -1.76
CA LYS A 85 28.71 -23.76 -3.21
C LYS A 85 27.92 -22.49 -3.52
N ARG A 86 28.45 -21.69 -4.44
CA ARG A 86 27.69 -20.59 -5.06
C ARG A 86 26.44 -21.17 -5.73
N GLN A 87 25.30 -20.55 -5.50
CA GLN A 87 24.03 -20.91 -6.14
C GLN A 87 23.38 -19.68 -6.75
N SER A 88 22.69 -19.85 -7.87
CA SER A 88 21.97 -18.78 -8.55
C SER A 88 20.72 -19.37 -9.18
N TYR A 89 19.56 -18.83 -8.81
CA TYR A 89 18.26 -19.31 -9.24
C TYR A 89 17.43 -18.15 -9.74
N ARG A 90 16.81 -18.31 -10.91
CA ARG A 90 15.77 -17.40 -11.36
C ARG A 90 14.44 -17.89 -10.78
N LEU A 91 13.86 -17.13 -9.86
CA LEU A 91 12.61 -17.51 -9.20
C LEU A 91 11.39 -17.25 -10.10
N ASN A 92 11.42 -16.14 -10.83
CA ASN A 92 10.47 -15.82 -11.90
C ASN A 92 11.12 -14.87 -12.93
N ASP A 93 10.33 -14.35 -13.87
CA ASP A 93 10.86 -13.46 -14.91
C ASP A 93 11.47 -12.17 -14.36
N GLN A 94 11.06 -11.75 -13.16
CA GLN A 94 11.41 -10.47 -12.56
C GLN A 94 12.40 -10.59 -11.38
N LEU A 95 12.47 -11.75 -10.74
CA LEU A 95 13.14 -11.95 -9.46
C LEU A 95 14.11 -13.13 -9.55
N ARG A 96 15.32 -12.90 -9.05
CA ARG A 96 16.33 -13.94 -8.86
C ARG A 96 16.81 -14.04 -7.41
N PHE A 97 17.40 -15.16 -7.10
CA PHE A 97 18.07 -15.44 -5.84
C PHE A 97 19.51 -15.82 -6.13
N ASP A 98 20.45 -15.22 -5.42
CA ASP A 98 21.87 -15.54 -5.54
C ASP A 98 22.48 -15.78 -4.16
N TYR A 99 23.16 -16.90 -4.00
CA TYR A 99 23.86 -17.28 -2.78
C TYR A 99 25.37 -17.31 -3.01
N TYR A 100 26.11 -16.54 -2.20
CA TYR A 100 27.57 -16.44 -2.24
C TYR A 100 28.17 -16.73 -0.87
N PRO A 101 28.46 -18.01 -0.55
CA PRO A 101 29.17 -18.37 0.69
C PRO A 101 30.64 -17.97 0.61
N GLY A 102 31.25 -17.57 1.73
CA GLY A 102 32.70 -17.61 1.92
C GLY A 102 33.54 -16.90 0.86
N GLN A 103 33.22 -15.63 0.57
CA GLN A 103 33.95 -14.78 -0.40
C GLN A 103 33.90 -15.27 -1.86
N THR A 104 32.86 -16.00 -2.25
CA THR A 104 32.66 -16.45 -3.64
C THR A 104 32.07 -15.39 -4.58
N LEU A 105 31.75 -14.19 -4.07
CA LEU A 105 31.23 -13.10 -4.89
C LEU A 105 32.35 -12.52 -5.78
N THR A 106 32.06 -12.39 -7.09
CA THR A 106 32.96 -11.76 -8.06
C THR A 106 32.29 -10.53 -8.68
N GLU A 107 33.08 -9.54 -9.11
CA GLU A 107 32.54 -8.34 -9.76
C GLU A 107 31.79 -8.68 -11.07
N SER A 108 32.26 -9.70 -11.79
CA SER A 108 31.59 -10.20 -13.01
C SER A 108 30.17 -10.71 -12.73
N ALA A 109 29.92 -11.28 -11.54
CA ALA A 109 28.61 -11.82 -11.20
C ALA A 109 27.52 -10.74 -11.22
N VAL A 110 27.83 -9.50 -10.83
CA VAL A 110 26.88 -8.38 -10.84
C VAL A 110 26.50 -7.99 -12.28
N LYS A 111 27.39 -8.20 -13.25
CA LYS A 111 27.12 -7.92 -14.67
C LYS A 111 26.21 -8.96 -15.32
N ASP A 112 26.16 -10.17 -14.76
CA ASP A 112 25.33 -11.28 -15.25
C ASP A 112 23.88 -11.22 -14.72
N TRP A 113 23.53 -10.15 -14.00
CA TRP A 113 22.18 -9.94 -13.48
C TRP A 113 21.25 -9.39 -14.55
N ASN A 114 20.39 -10.25 -15.05
CA ASN A 114 19.47 -9.99 -16.16
C ASN A 114 17.99 -9.93 -15.73
N THR A 115 17.73 -9.73 -14.44
CA THR A 115 16.38 -9.54 -13.88
C THR A 115 16.27 -8.16 -13.24
N PRO A 116 15.06 -7.59 -13.14
CA PRO A 116 14.88 -6.29 -12.53
C PRO A 116 15.13 -6.25 -11.02
N TYR A 117 14.90 -7.37 -10.35
CA TYR A 117 15.05 -7.50 -8.91
C TYR A 117 15.84 -8.77 -8.56
N GLY A 118 16.47 -8.76 -7.39
CA GLY A 118 17.08 -9.96 -6.83
C GLY A 118 17.28 -9.91 -5.32
N LEU A 119 17.35 -11.10 -4.73
CA LEU A 119 17.75 -11.32 -3.35
C LEU A 119 19.13 -11.97 -3.34
N ILE A 120 20.07 -11.34 -2.64
CA ILE A 120 21.41 -11.88 -2.44
C ILE A 120 21.53 -12.34 -1.00
N VAL A 121 22.07 -13.54 -0.82
CA VAL A 121 22.40 -14.11 0.49
C VAL A 121 23.91 -14.30 0.56
N MET A 122 24.51 -13.73 1.60
CA MET A 122 25.94 -13.80 1.90
C MET A 122 26.13 -14.11 3.38
N ASP A 123 27.37 -14.27 3.83
CA ASP A 123 27.67 -14.75 5.16
C ASP A 123 27.06 -13.88 6.29
N ASN A 124 27.06 -12.55 6.16
CA ASN A 124 26.56 -11.67 7.22
C ASN A 124 25.08 -11.24 7.06
N GLY A 125 24.38 -11.67 6.00
CA GLY A 125 22.97 -11.32 5.83
C GLY A 125 22.48 -11.31 4.38
N PHE A 126 21.43 -10.51 4.16
CA PHE A 126 20.67 -10.47 2.92
C PHE A 126 20.71 -9.07 2.31
N VAL A 127 20.65 -8.98 0.99
CA VAL A 127 20.40 -7.72 0.30
C VAL A 127 19.34 -7.94 -0.76
N PHE A 128 18.27 -7.15 -0.70
CA PHE A 128 17.42 -6.95 -1.85
C PHE A 128 18.04 -5.89 -2.74
N TRP A 129 18.13 -6.15 -4.03
CA TRP A 129 18.53 -5.15 -5.01
C TRP A 129 17.47 -5.00 -6.10
N ALA A 130 17.40 -3.79 -6.64
CA ALA A 130 16.56 -3.44 -7.76
C ALA A 130 17.38 -2.60 -8.75
N GLU A 131 17.40 -2.98 -10.02
CA GLU A 131 17.97 -2.15 -11.07
C GLU A 131 16.94 -1.11 -11.51
N ASN A 132 17.40 0.12 -11.80
CA ASN A 132 16.57 1.18 -12.32
C ASN A 132 16.39 1.01 -13.85
N TYR A 133 15.19 0.66 -14.30
CA TYR A 133 14.88 0.47 -15.73
C TYR A 133 14.46 1.76 -16.46
N ALA A 134 14.43 2.91 -15.79
CA ALA A 134 14.17 4.18 -16.48
C ALA A 134 15.29 4.48 -17.48
N GLU A 135 14.97 5.13 -18.61
CA GLU A 135 15.90 5.34 -19.74
C GLU A 135 17.23 6.03 -19.35
N GLY A 136 17.27 6.84 -18.29
CA GLY A 136 18.50 7.46 -17.76
C GLY A 136 19.15 6.74 -16.57
N GLY A 137 18.63 5.59 -16.16
CA GLY A 137 18.96 4.88 -14.93
C GLY A 137 19.48 3.46 -15.09
N LYS A 138 19.45 2.89 -16.31
CA LYS A 138 19.89 1.50 -16.57
C LYS A 138 21.33 1.28 -16.09
N GLY A 139 21.57 0.16 -15.39
CA GLY A 139 22.85 -0.13 -14.73
C GLY A 139 23.08 0.62 -13.41
N LYS A 140 22.10 1.38 -12.91
CA LYS A 140 22.08 1.91 -11.53
C LYS A 140 21.18 1.07 -10.66
N TYR A 141 21.66 0.76 -9.47
CA TYR A 141 21.02 -0.15 -8.54
C TYR A 141 20.60 0.55 -7.26
N LEU A 142 19.49 0.08 -6.71
CA LEU A 142 19.10 0.24 -5.33
C LEU A 142 19.51 -1.03 -4.58
N ALA A 143 20.08 -0.88 -3.38
CA ALA A 143 20.41 -1.98 -2.49
C ALA A 143 19.84 -1.70 -1.10
N ALA A 144 19.01 -2.62 -0.63
CA ALA A 144 18.38 -2.59 0.69
C ALA A 144 18.90 -3.79 1.50
N PRO A 145 19.88 -3.57 2.40
CA PRO A 145 20.38 -4.63 3.26
C PRO A 145 19.36 -5.00 4.34
N PHE A 146 19.18 -6.30 4.53
CA PHE A 146 18.48 -6.90 5.65
C PHE A 146 19.52 -7.68 6.46
N LEU A 147 20.10 -7.00 7.45
CA LEU A 147 21.02 -7.61 8.38
C LEU A 147 20.22 -8.30 9.49
N LEU A 148 20.36 -9.61 9.64
CA LEU A 148 19.76 -10.37 10.75
C LEU A 148 20.62 -10.31 12.02
N VAL A 149 21.35 -9.20 12.21
CA VAL A 149 22.33 -9.04 13.30
C VAL A 149 21.69 -8.27 14.45
N GLN A 150 21.95 -8.69 15.69
CA GLN A 150 21.42 -8.09 16.91
C GLN A 150 21.82 -6.62 17.16
N ASN A 151 22.73 -6.03 16.38
CA ASN A 151 23.24 -4.69 16.62
C ASN A 151 22.62 -3.64 15.66
N PRO A 152 21.58 -2.91 16.09
CA PRO A 152 20.87 -1.95 15.23
C PRO A 152 21.70 -0.72 14.86
N MET A 153 22.80 -0.42 15.57
CA MET A 153 23.67 0.72 15.25
C MET A 153 24.50 0.52 13.96
N GLN A 154 24.53 -0.70 13.42
CA GLN A 154 25.16 -1.02 12.12
C GLN A 154 24.13 -1.29 11.02
N ALA A 155 22.85 -0.97 11.22
CA ALA A 155 21.84 -1.07 10.17
C ALA A 155 22.21 -0.11 9.04
N GLU A 156 22.91 -0.63 8.03
CA GLU A 156 23.27 0.16 6.86
C GLU A 156 22.00 0.63 6.15
N THR A 157 22.02 1.91 5.75
CA THR A 157 20.89 2.52 5.09
C THR A 157 20.75 2.02 3.66
N VAL A 158 19.50 2.00 3.18
CA VAL A 158 19.18 1.74 1.77
C VAL A 158 20.02 2.66 0.89
N ARG A 159 20.78 2.09 -0.03
CA ARG A 159 21.61 2.82 -0.99
C ARG A 159 20.90 2.87 -2.34
N THR A 160 20.97 4.01 -3.00
CA THR A 160 20.34 4.22 -4.30
C THR A 160 21.36 4.78 -5.31
N GLY A 161 21.14 4.52 -6.59
CA GLY A 161 21.99 5.06 -7.65
C GLY A 161 23.38 4.42 -7.75
N LEU A 162 23.59 3.23 -7.16
CA LEU A 162 24.86 2.53 -7.18
C LEU A 162 25.19 2.04 -8.60
N SER A 163 26.40 2.24 -9.09
CA SER A 163 26.85 1.51 -10.28
C SER A 163 27.06 0.03 -9.95
N GLY A 164 27.14 -0.85 -10.95
CA GLY A 164 27.40 -2.28 -10.71
C GLY A 164 28.69 -2.54 -9.91
N LYS A 165 29.74 -1.75 -10.15
CA LYS A 165 30.98 -1.83 -9.35
C LYS A 165 30.78 -1.35 -7.91
N MET A 166 30.08 -0.23 -7.71
CA MET A 166 29.77 0.27 -6.37
C MET A 166 28.88 -0.71 -5.60
N LEU A 167 27.98 -1.41 -6.28
CA LEU A 167 27.16 -2.45 -5.67
C LEU A 167 28.01 -3.65 -5.25
N TYR A 168 28.92 -4.13 -6.12
CA TYR A 168 29.88 -5.16 -5.75
C TYR A 168 30.71 -4.77 -4.53
N ASP A 169 31.30 -3.56 -4.54
CA ASP A 169 32.12 -3.06 -3.44
C ASP A 169 31.31 -2.98 -2.14
N PHE A 170 30.06 -2.51 -2.22
CA PHE A 170 29.13 -2.44 -1.08
C PHE A 170 28.79 -3.82 -0.51
N LEU A 171 28.45 -4.80 -1.36
CA LEU A 171 28.16 -6.16 -0.93
C LEU A 171 29.37 -6.79 -0.24
N LYS A 172 30.55 -6.59 -0.85
CA LYS A 172 31.82 -7.14 -0.35
C LYS A 172 32.21 -6.55 1.00
N SER A 173 32.13 -5.22 1.15
CA SER A 173 32.58 -4.55 2.38
C SER A 173 31.75 -4.90 3.60
N ASN A 174 30.45 -5.19 3.38
CA ASN A 174 29.46 -5.24 4.44
C ASN A 174 28.92 -6.65 4.72
N LEU A 175 28.86 -7.52 3.71
CA LEU A 175 28.19 -8.81 3.85
C LEU A 175 29.13 -10.03 3.85
N GLU A 176 30.39 -9.86 3.46
CA GLU A 176 31.39 -10.93 3.59
C GLU A 176 31.83 -11.09 5.04
N HIS A 177 31.96 -12.34 5.47
CA HIS A 177 32.46 -12.64 6.80
C HIS A 177 33.97 -12.35 6.90
N ARG A 178 34.37 -11.60 7.92
CA ARG A 178 35.78 -11.36 8.22
C ARG A 178 36.28 -12.44 9.17
N LYS A 179 37.46 -13.01 8.89
CA LYS A 179 38.08 -14.04 9.75
C LYS A 179 38.14 -13.57 11.21
N GLY A 180 37.57 -14.35 12.13
CA GLY A 180 37.54 -14.06 13.57
C GLY A 180 36.40 -13.16 14.03
N GLN A 181 35.55 -12.68 13.12
CA GLN A 181 34.30 -12.00 13.48
C GLN A 181 33.29 -13.03 14.00
N ARG A 182 32.52 -12.69 15.04
CA ARG A 182 31.35 -13.47 15.44
C ARG A 182 30.08 -12.70 15.10
N ILE A 183 29.14 -13.37 14.46
CA ILE A 183 27.85 -12.79 14.10
C ILE A 183 26.80 -13.26 15.10
N HIS A 184 26.09 -12.31 15.69
CA HIS A 184 24.96 -12.61 16.56
C HIS A 184 23.66 -12.52 15.77
N PHE A 185 23.18 -13.67 15.30
CA PHE A 185 21.93 -13.75 14.57
C PHE A 185 20.72 -13.71 15.50
N LEU A 186 19.64 -13.08 15.03
CA LEU A 186 18.35 -13.03 15.75
C LEU A 186 17.59 -14.37 15.73
N LEU A 187 17.84 -15.19 14.73
CA LEU A 187 17.14 -16.45 14.47
C LEU A 187 18.16 -17.55 14.14
N PRO A 188 17.95 -18.78 14.61
CA PRO A 188 18.86 -19.91 14.33
C PRO A 188 18.66 -20.50 12.93
N GLU A 189 17.44 -20.45 12.40
CA GLU A 189 17.10 -20.94 11.06
C GLU A 189 15.93 -20.16 10.43
N LEU A 190 15.84 -20.20 9.10
CA LEU A 190 14.69 -19.75 8.32
C LEU A 190 14.25 -20.88 7.39
N ASP A 191 12.94 -21.06 7.28
CA ASP A 191 12.31 -21.98 6.34
C ASP A 191 11.32 -21.25 5.42
N ALA A 192 10.82 -21.96 4.41
CA ALA A 192 9.85 -21.40 3.45
C ALA A 192 8.58 -20.86 4.11
N LYS A 193 8.10 -21.51 5.17
CA LYS A 193 6.86 -21.13 5.81
C LYS A 193 7.04 -19.80 6.55
N VAL A 194 8.08 -19.68 7.35
CA VAL A 194 8.42 -18.48 8.11
C VAL A 194 8.66 -17.30 7.16
N VAL A 195 9.45 -17.51 6.10
CA VAL A 195 9.71 -16.44 5.11
C VAL A 195 8.43 -16.05 4.38
N GLY A 196 7.65 -17.01 3.91
CA GLY A 196 6.39 -16.75 3.22
C GLY A 196 5.39 -15.98 4.09
N ASP A 197 5.18 -16.41 5.33
CA ASP A 197 4.26 -15.74 6.25
C ASP A 197 4.76 -14.33 6.64
N TYR A 198 6.07 -14.12 6.79
CA TYR A 198 6.65 -12.80 7.02
C TYR A 198 6.45 -11.86 5.83
N LEU A 199 6.70 -12.34 4.61
CA LEU A 199 6.50 -11.56 3.38
C LEU A 199 5.03 -11.18 3.18
N VAL A 200 4.09 -12.11 3.39
CA VAL A 200 2.65 -11.83 3.33
C VAL A 200 2.25 -10.80 4.39
N SER A 201 2.77 -10.93 5.61
CA SER A 201 2.48 -9.97 6.69
C SER A 201 3.03 -8.58 6.37
N CYS A 202 4.26 -8.49 5.86
CA CYS A 202 4.88 -7.24 5.44
C CYS A 202 4.09 -6.57 4.31
N LEU A 203 3.68 -7.36 3.30
CA LEU A 203 2.80 -6.89 2.23
C LEU A 203 1.50 -6.31 2.78
N GLY A 204 0.82 -7.03 3.69
CA GLY A 204 -0.41 -6.56 4.32
C GLY A 204 -0.26 -5.25 5.08
N VAL A 205 0.84 -5.09 5.82
CA VAL A 205 1.16 -3.83 6.51
C VAL A 205 1.40 -2.69 5.51
N MET A 206 2.17 -2.93 4.45
CA MET A 206 2.42 -1.93 3.41
C MET A 206 1.12 -1.51 2.71
N ILE A 207 0.27 -2.47 2.33
CA ILE A 207 -1.02 -2.20 1.70
C ILE A 207 -1.93 -1.42 2.66
N PHE A 208 -1.98 -1.81 3.95
CA PHE A 208 -2.80 -1.11 4.94
C PHE A 208 -2.43 0.37 5.04
N PHE A 209 -1.15 0.68 5.24
CA PHE A 209 -0.71 2.08 5.37
C PHE A 209 -0.81 2.84 4.05
N GLY A 210 -0.47 2.20 2.92
CA GLY A 210 -0.62 2.80 1.59
C GLY A 210 -2.07 3.16 1.28
N ALA A 211 -3.00 2.24 1.54
CA ALA A 211 -4.44 2.47 1.38
C ALA A 211 -4.95 3.55 2.35
N LEU A 212 -4.53 3.51 3.62
CA LEU A 212 -4.93 4.50 4.62
C LEU A 212 -4.54 5.92 4.19
N VAL A 213 -3.28 6.12 3.80
CA VAL A 213 -2.79 7.42 3.33
C VAL A 213 -3.51 7.83 2.05
N SER A 214 -3.64 6.92 1.07
CA SER A 214 -4.30 7.22 -0.20
C SER A 214 -5.76 7.66 -0.02
N ILE A 215 -6.54 6.92 0.79
CA ILE A 215 -7.95 7.23 1.07
C ILE A 215 -8.07 8.56 1.85
N LEU A 216 -7.19 8.83 2.81
CA LEU A 216 -7.21 10.09 3.55
C LEU A 216 -6.92 11.29 2.63
N VAL A 217 -5.92 11.17 1.76
CA VAL A 217 -5.56 12.24 0.81
C VAL A 217 -6.69 12.52 -0.16
N ILE A 218 -7.29 11.49 -0.77
CA ILE A 218 -8.40 11.69 -1.72
C ILE A 218 -9.64 12.26 -1.03
N CYS A 219 -9.93 11.85 0.21
CA CYS A 219 -11.03 12.40 0.99
C CYS A 219 -10.78 13.86 1.35
N LEU A 220 -9.59 14.20 1.84
CA LEU A 220 -9.22 15.57 2.19
C LEU A 220 -9.35 16.49 0.98
N PHE A 221 -8.77 16.09 -0.16
CA PHE A 221 -8.87 16.83 -1.40
C PHE A 221 -10.33 17.03 -1.81
N THR A 222 -11.13 15.97 -1.81
CA THR A 222 -12.54 16.01 -2.23
C THR A 222 -13.37 16.88 -1.30
N ILE A 223 -13.22 16.73 0.02
CA ILE A 223 -13.96 17.52 1.00
C ILE A 223 -13.62 19.00 0.87
N VAL A 224 -12.34 19.36 0.78
CA VAL A 224 -11.91 20.76 0.65
C VAL A 224 -12.40 21.35 -0.68
N PHE A 225 -12.14 20.67 -1.80
CA PHE A 225 -12.49 21.17 -3.13
C PHE A 225 -14.00 21.35 -3.30
N PHE A 226 -14.80 20.31 -3.01
CA PHE A 226 -16.24 20.37 -3.23
C PHE A 226 -16.97 21.21 -2.17
N SER A 227 -16.39 21.40 -0.98
CA SER A 227 -16.95 22.32 0.00
C SER A 227 -16.73 23.78 -0.37
N LEU A 228 -15.53 24.12 -0.85
CA LEU A 228 -15.22 25.46 -1.35
C LEU A 228 -16.07 25.78 -2.60
N MET A 229 -16.17 24.83 -3.53
CA MET A 229 -17.02 25.00 -4.72
C MET A 229 -18.47 25.30 -4.32
N GLN A 230 -19.04 24.60 -3.34
CA GLN A 230 -20.41 24.86 -2.89
C GLN A 230 -20.56 26.15 -2.10
N LEU A 231 -19.52 26.58 -1.38
CA LEU A 231 -19.54 27.87 -0.72
C LEU A 231 -19.71 29.01 -1.74
N LEU A 232 -18.99 28.92 -2.87
CA LEU A 232 -19.09 29.88 -3.97
C LEU A 232 -20.45 29.78 -4.69
N LEU A 233 -20.91 28.57 -5.00
CA LEU A 233 -22.18 28.37 -5.72
C LEU A 233 -23.42 28.75 -4.89
N ASN A 234 -23.38 28.62 -3.56
CA ASN A 234 -24.50 28.95 -2.70
C ASN A 234 -24.57 30.45 -2.32
N ALA A 235 -23.63 31.28 -2.80
CA ALA A 235 -23.57 32.70 -2.49
C ALA A 235 -24.74 33.54 -3.03
N GLY A 236 -25.60 32.97 -3.90
CA GLY A 236 -26.80 33.62 -4.45
C GLY A 236 -28.14 33.08 -3.93
N MET A 237 -28.14 32.04 -3.07
CA MET A 237 -29.39 31.36 -2.68
C MET A 237 -30.07 32.05 -1.48
N PRO A 238 -31.43 32.03 -1.39
CA PRO A 238 -32.17 32.65 -0.29
C PRO A 238 -32.00 31.92 1.04
N LYS A 239 -32.18 30.58 1.09
CA LYS A 239 -31.81 29.76 2.25
C LYS A 239 -30.52 28.99 1.97
N ARG A 240 -29.47 29.31 2.74
CA ARG A 240 -28.12 28.75 2.60
C ARG A 240 -27.79 27.78 3.72
N LEU A 241 -27.01 26.76 3.39
CA LEU A 241 -26.38 25.89 4.39
C LEU A 241 -25.22 26.62 5.05
N SER A 242 -25.08 26.45 6.36
CA SER A 242 -23.85 26.85 7.05
C SER A 242 -22.69 25.95 6.60
N TYR A 243 -21.48 26.52 6.57
CA TYR A 243 -20.28 25.80 6.13
C TYR A 243 -20.04 24.47 6.89
N PRO A 244 -20.24 24.37 8.22
CA PRO A 244 -20.10 23.09 8.92
C PRO A 244 -21.10 22.02 8.46
N ARG A 245 -22.35 22.41 8.14
CA ARG A 245 -23.37 21.48 7.61
C ARG A 245 -23.05 21.03 6.20
N LEU A 246 -22.47 21.92 5.41
CA LEU A 246 -21.98 21.61 4.08
C LEU A 246 -20.84 20.59 4.13
N LEU A 247 -19.87 20.77 5.03
CA LEU A 247 -18.79 19.79 5.26
C LEU A 247 -19.35 18.43 5.67
N VAL A 248 -20.31 18.39 6.59
CA VAL A 248 -20.99 17.15 6.99
C VAL A 248 -21.63 16.45 5.79
N LEU A 249 -22.31 17.21 4.92
CA LEU A 249 -22.96 16.66 3.73
C LEU A 249 -21.94 16.08 2.75
N VAL A 250 -20.86 16.81 2.46
CA VAL A 250 -19.81 16.34 1.55
C VAL A 250 -19.13 15.09 2.11
N ILE A 251 -18.81 15.05 3.41
CA ILE A 251 -18.22 13.88 4.08
C ILE A 251 -19.11 12.65 3.87
N TYR A 252 -20.41 12.72 4.18
CA TYR A 252 -21.26 11.54 4.01
C TYR A 252 -21.49 11.17 2.54
N THR A 253 -21.39 12.14 1.63
CA THR A 253 -21.49 11.87 0.19
C THR A 253 -20.30 11.05 -0.33
N THR A 254 -19.13 11.10 0.33
CA THR A 254 -17.99 10.26 -0.06
C THR A 254 -18.17 8.79 0.32
N PHE A 255 -19.05 8.45 1.27
CA PHE A 255 -19.12 7.09 1.82
C PHE A 255 -19.48 6.03 0.77
N PRO A 256 -20.54 6.17 -0.05
CA PRO A 256 -20.85 5.19 -1.07
C PRO A 256 -19.74 5.05 -2.11
N ALA A 257 -19.14 6.19 -2.50
CA ALA A 257 -18.03 6.22 -3.44
C ALA A 257 -16.80 5.49 -2.92
N LEU A 258 -16.45 5.66 -1.64
CA LEU A 258 -15.36 4.95 -0.98
C LEU A 258 -15.61 3.45 -0.95
N VAL A 259 -16.79 3.02 -0.50
CA VAL A 259 -17.13 1.60 -0.42
C VAL A 259 -17.08 0.95 -1.81
N ILE A 260 -17.69 1.58 -2.82
CA ILE A 260 -17.72 1.04 -4.19
C ILE A 260 -16.31 1.01 -4.80
N ALA A 261 -15.52 2.07 -4.63
CA ALA A 261 -14.15 2.11 -5.16
C ALA A 261 -13.24 1.08 -4.48
N SER A 262 -13.37 0.86 -3.17
CA SER A 262 -12.62 -0.17 -2.46
C SER A 262 -13.05 -1.58 -2.84
N LEU A 263 -14.34 -1.84 -3.09
CA LEU A 263 -14.78 -3.14 -3.60
C LEU A 263 -14.30 -3.37 -5.03
N TYR A 264 -14.31 -2.31 -5.84
CA TYR A 264 -13.86 -2.36 -7.23
C TYR A 264 -12.37 -2.71 -7.35
N SER A 265 -11.51 -2.32 -6.40
CA SER A 265 -10.07 -2.64 -6.47
C SER A 265 -9.78 -4.14 -6.48
N PHE A 266 -10.70 -4.98 -5.99
CA PHE A 266 -10.58 -6.43 -6.05
C PHE A 266 -10.91 -7.03 -7.42
N LEU A 267 -11.60 -6.28 -8.30
CA LEU A 267 -12.05 -6.77 -9.60
C LEU A 267 -10.94 -6.78 -10.67
N MET A 268 -9.75 -6.24 -10.38
CA MET A 268 -8.56 -6.27 -11.23
C MET A 268 -8.78 -5.79 -12.69
N ILE A 269 -9.79 -4.93 -12.93
CA ILE A 269 -10.06 -4.37 -14.25
C ILE A 269 -9.03 -3.28 -14.54
N ARG A 270 -8.03 -3.63 -15.35
CA ARG A 270 -6.83 -2.83 -15.64
C ARG A 270 -7.08 -1.45 -16.28
N GLN A 271 -8.26 -1.21 -16.85
CA GLN A 271 -8.54 -0.01 -17.66
C GLN A 271 -9.01 1.20 -16.84
N ILE A 272 -9.65 1.00 -15.69
CA ILE A 272 -10.21 2.11 -14.88
C ILE A 272 -9.61 2.02 -13.48
N SER A 273 -8.97 3.11 -13.04
CA SER A 273 -8.38 3.19 -11.71
C SER A 273 -9.47 3.27 -10.62
N PRO A 274 -9.23 2.71 -9.41
CA PRO A 274 -10.15 2.86 -8.28
C PRO A 274 -10.46 4.34 -7.95
N GLN A 275 -9.50 5.24 -8.15
CA GLN A 275 -9.66 6.68 -7.96
C GLN A 275 -10.66 7.28 -8.97
N SER A 276 -10.61 6.83 -10.23
CA SER A 276 -11.58 7.23 -11.25
C SER A 276 -12.99 6.76 -10.90
N VAL A 277 -13.12 5.51 -10.43
CA VAL A 277 -14.41 4.98 -9.95
C VAL A 277 -14.93 5.79 -8.77
N PHE A 278 -14.06 6.10 -7.80
CA PHE A 278 -14.41 6.96 -6.67
C PHE A 278 -15.00 8.29 -7.15
N PHE A 279 -14.32 9.03 -8.04
CA PHE A 279 -14.82 10.32 -8.51
C PHE A 279 -16.12 10.20 -9.31
N ALA A 280 -16.25 9.18 -10.16
CA ALA A 280 -17.48 8.96 -10.94
C ALA A 280 -18.69 8.75 -10.02
N ILE A 281 -18.57 7.83 -9.05
CA ILE A 281 -19.63 7.53 -8.09
C ILE A 281 -19.89 8.72 -7.17
N PHE A 282 -18.83 9.34 -6.66
CA PHE A 282 -18.95 10.53 -5.81
C PHE A 282 -19.72 11.63 -6.52
N PHE A 283 -19.41 11.91 -7.79
CA PHE A 283 -20.05 12.97 -8.55
C PHE A 283 -21.55 12.72 -8.75
N VAL A 284 -21.92 11.46 -9.05
CA VAL A 284 -23.34 11.07 -9.16
C VAL A 284 -24.06 11.29 -7.83
N PHE A 285 -23.53 10.76 -6.72
CA PHE A 285 -24.14 10.93 -5.40
C PHE A 285 -24.19 12.41 -5.00
N TYR A 286 -23.13 13.15 -5.27
CA TYR A 286 -23.03 14.57 -4.99
C TYR A 286 -24.14 15.38 -5.68
N LEU A 287 -24.35 15.17 -6.97
CA LEU A 287 -25.40 15.86 -7.72
C LEU A 287 -26.80 15.53 -7.15
N ILE A 288 -27.07 14.26 -6.88
CA ILE A 288 -28.38 13.82 -6.36
C ILE A 288 -28.63 14.38 -4.95
N VAL A 289 -27.65 14.25 -4.07
CA VAL A 289 -27.75 14.70 -2.67
C VAL A 289 -27.90 16.21 -2.61
N PHE A 290 -27.04 16.98 -3.30
CA PHE A 290 -27.14 18.44 -3.25
C PHE A 290 -28.41 18.96 -3.93
N ARG A 291 -28.88 18.34 -5.01
CA ARG A 291 -30.20 18.67 -5.60
C ARG A 291 -31.31 18.49 -4.57
N LYS A 292 -31.33 17.35 -3.87
CA LYS A 292 -32.33 17.04 -2.85
C LYS A 292 -32.30 18.03 -1.68
N ILE A 293 -31.12 18.34 -1.16
CA ILE A 293 -30.98 19.30 -0.06
C ILE A 293 -31.38 20.71 -0.51
N ARG A 294 -31.06 21.12 -1.74
CA ARG A 294 -31.50 22.42 -2.28
C ARG A 294 -33.02 22.52 -2.35
N LEU A 295 -33.70 21.49 -2.87
CA LEU A 295 -35.17 21.44 -2.94
C LEU A 295 -35.81 21.40 -1.55
N PHE A 296 -35.19 20.71 -0.58
CA PHE A 296 -35.67 20.69 0.80
C PHE A 296 -35.56 22.07 1.48
N LEU A 297 -34.48 22.81 1.21
CA LEU A 297 -34.26 24.13 1.79
C LEU A 297 -35.07 25.23 1.08
N ASN A 298 -35.21 25.13 -0.24
CA ASN A 298 -35.90 26.09 -1.11
C ASN A 298 -36.88 25.29 -1.99
N PRO A 299 -38.05 24.90 -1.45
CA PRO A 299 -39.08 24.27 -2.26
C PRO A 299 -39.51 25.23 -3.38
N PRO A 300 -39.81 24.73 -4.59
CA PRO A 300 -40.38 25.58 -5.63
C PRO A 300 -41.65 26.24 -5.10
N GLU A 301 -41.82 27.52 -5.37
CA GLU A 301 -43.08 28.21 -5.05
C GLU A 301 -44.21 27.45 -5.75
N ASP A 302 -45.26 27.11 -5.00
CA ASP A 302 -46.50 26.61 -5.59
C ASP A 302 -46.94 27.65 -6.61
N ARG A 303 -47.07 27.24 -7.87
CA ARG A 303 -47.74 28.09 -8.87
C ARG A 303 -49.16 28.28 -8.34
N VAL A 304 -49.41 29.44 -7.76
CA VAL A 304 -50.77 29.95 -7.68
C VAL A 304 -51.16 30.10 -9.13
N ASP A 305 -52.03 29.20 -9.60
CA ASP A 305 -52.68 29.37 -10.90
C ASP A 305 -53.44 30.70 -10.77
N ASP A 306 -52.88 31.76 -11.37
CA ASP A 306 -53.55 33.04 -11.61
C ASP A 306 -54.64 32.84 -12.69
N ASP A 307 -55.51 31.83 -12.51
CA ASP A 307 -56.72 31.55 -13.28
C ASP A 307 -57.98 32.05 -12.51
N GLU A 308 -57.82 33.10 -11.71
CA GLU A 308 -58.94 33.91 -11.21
C GLU A 308 -58.62 35.41 -11.37
N LEU A 309 -58.68 35.92 -12.61
CA LEU A 309 -58.93 37.34 -12.92
C LEU A 309 -59.67 37.49 -14.25
#